data_AF-A0A395RJM7-F1
#
_entry.id   AF-A0A395RJM7-F1
#
_cell.length_a   1.000
_cell.length_b   1.000
_cell.length_c   1.000
_cell.angle_alpha   90.00
_cell.angle_beta   90.00
_cell.angle_gamma   90.00
#
_symmetry.space_group_name_H-M   'P 1'
#
loop_
_entity.id
_entity.type
_entity.pdbx_description
1 polymer ?
#
loop_
_entity_poly.entity_id
_entity_poly.type
_entity_poly.pdbx_seq_one_letter_code
_entity_poly.pdbx_strand_id
1 'polypeptide(L)'
;MQKATERHFYYHGKEGYQEECNNCHWCQIRSFPTHSTLPVTVVNEQDSEVLPDDFRFIKNVVLGVGVRQAEDSFHSGCSCDNDAECQFMGCHCLADLDEEDSSKDDDDTFGDAIDGMDVDRPRRKAYAYHAHGAKAGLLRSKFHNSKMPIYECHQSCACSINCPNRVVERGRTIPLEIFRTEDRGWGVRSPVPIKKGQFVDRYLGEIITSTEADRRRSQSAISQRKDVYLFALDKFTDPDSLDTRLKGPSLEVDGEFMSGPTRFVNHSCEPNMRIFARVGDHADKHIHDLALFAIKDIPRGEELTFDYVDGVSHEGEESGEKSHMTPCLCGSKNCRKFLW
;
A
#
# COMPACT_ATOMS: atom_id res chain seq x y z
N MET A 1 20.70 -12.14 15.09
CA MET A 1 19.59 -13.03 14.64
C MET A 1 19.36 -14.28 15.47
N GLN A 2 20.38 -15.09 15.84
CA GLN A 2 20.16 -16.39 16.52
C GLN A 2 19.33 -16.30 17.83
N LYS A 3 19.57 -15.29 18.67
CA LYS A 3 18.77 -15.01 19.88
C LYS A 3 17.32 -14.59 19.57
N ALA A 4 17.10 -13.87 18.47
CA ALA A 4 15.76 -13.44 18.04
C ALA A 4 14.89 -14.62 17.57
N THR A 5 15.53 -15.60 16.93
CA THR A 5 14.87 -16.83 16.47
C THR A 5 14.72 -17.88 17.58
N GLU A 6 15.38 -17.72 18.71
CA GLU A 6 15.43 -18.72 19.79
C GLU A 6 14.03 -19.06 20.31
N ARG A 7 13.20 -18.03 20.58
CA ARG A 7 11.78 -18.20 20.93
C ARG A 7 11.01 -19.01 19.88
N HIS A 8 11.25 -18.74 18.60
CA HIS A 8 10.62 -19.50 17.53
C HIS A 8 10.98 -20.98 17.60
N PHE A 9 12.29 -21.29 17.70
CA PHE A 9 12.76 -22.68 17.76
C PHE A 9 12.22 -23.44 18.98
N TYR A 10 12.08 -22.80 20.14
CA TYR A 10 11.65 -23.49 21.36
C TYR A 10 10.14 -23.70 21.47
N TYR A 11 9.32 -22.79 20.94
CA TYR A 11 7.87 -22.81 21.17
C TYR A 11 7.03 -23.18 19.94
N HIS A 12 7.58 -23.04 18.73
CA HIS A 12 6.82 -23.31 17.50
C HIS A 12 6.34 -24.77 17.41
N GLY A 13 5.04 -24.94 17.16
CA GLY A 13 4.41 -26.25 16.94
C GLY A 13 4.20 -27.09 18.20
N LYS A 14 4.39 -26.52 19.40
CA LYS A 14 4.12 -27.19 20.68
C LYS A 14 2.74 -26.81 21.22
N GLU A 15 1.98 -27.80 21.66
CA GLU A 15 0.72 -27.57 22.36
C GLU A 15 0.97 -26.83 23.69
N GLY A 16 0.08 -25.88 24.03
CA GLY A 16 0.17 -25.11 25.27
C GLY A 16 0.98 -23.80 25.20
N TYR A 17 1.65 -23.49 24.08
CA TYR A 17 2.48 -22.28 23.91
C TYR A 17 1.92 -21.29 22.87
N GLN A 18 0.60 -21.17 22.81
CA GLN A 18 -0.08 -20.34 21.80
C GLN A 18 0.24 -18.86 21.97
N GLU A 19 0.38 -18.38 23.22
CA GLU A 19 0.69 -16.99 23.54
C GLU A 19 2.11 -16.61 23.10
N GLU A 20 3.09 -17.48 23.33
CA GLU A 20 4.47 -17.31 22.90
C GLU A 20 4.57 -17.33 21.37
N CYS A 21 3.79 -18.19 20.71
CA CYS A 21 3.69 -18.19 19.24
C CYS A 21 3.08 -16.90 18.71
N ASN A 22 2.02 -16.39 19.34
CA ASN A 22 1.38 -15.14 18.95
C ASN A 22 2.32 -13.92 19.12
N ASN A 23 3.26 -13.99 20.06
CA ASN A 23 4.27 -12.96 20.31
C ASN A 23 5.58 -13.17 19.51
N CYS A 24 5.66 -14.19 18.67
CA CYS A 24 6.84 -14.49 17.87
C CYS A 24 6.70 -13.98 16.42
N HIS A 25 7.59 -13.07 15.99
CA HIS A 25 7.57 -12.53 14.62
C HIS A 25 7.65 -13.61 13.54
N TRP A 26 8.43 -14.67 13.73
CA TRP A 26 8.54 -15.76 12.75
C TRP A 26 7.26 -16.58 12.64
N CYS A 27 6.55 -16.81 13.74
CA CYS A 27 5.23 -17.45 13.70
C CYS A 27 4.22 -16.54 12.98
N GLN A 28 4.24 -15.24 13.25
CA GLN A 28 3.37 -14.27 12.59
C GLN A 28 3.64 -14.20 11.07
N ILE A 29 4.90 -14.09 10.65
CA ILE A 29 5.31 -14.11 9.24
C ILE A 29 4.90 -15.42 8.55
N ARG A 30 5.08 -16.56 9.22
CA ARG A 30 4.67 -17.87 8.71
C ARG A 30 3.17 -18.04 8.60
N SER A 31 2.40 -17.26 9.36
CA SER A 31 0.94 -17.27 9.29
C SER A 31 0.41 -16.64 8.00
N PHE A 32 1.21 -15.88 7.26
CA PHE A 32 0.78 -15.29 5.99
C PHE A 32 0.38 -16.39 5.00
N PRO A 33 -0.80 -16.28 4.35
CA PRO A 33 -1.29 -17.33 3.44
C PRO A 33 -0.31 -17.67 2.32
N THR A 34 0.48 -16.69 1.89
CA THR A 34 1.46 -16.83 0.80
C THR A 34 2.86 -17.18 1.29
N HIS A 35 3.09 -17.45 2.58
CA HIS A 35 4.44 -17.64 3.12
C HIS A 35 5.23 -18.77 2.43
N SER A 36 4.56 -19.86 2.06
CA SER A 36 5.22 -21.03 1.44
C SER A 36 5.75 -20.76 0.04
N THR A 37 5.17 -19.81 -0.70
CA THR A 37 5.53 -19.50 -2.09
C THR A 37 6.17 -18.13 -2.24
N LEU A 38 5.74 -17.16 -1.44
CA LEU A 38 6.14 -15.77 -1.44
C LEU A 38 6.47 -15.38 0.00
N PRO A 39 7.56 -15.89 0.60
CA PRO A 39 7.88 -15.59 1.99
C PRO A 39 8.21 -14.12 2.20
N VAL A 40 8.04 -13.69 3.45
CA VAL A 40 8.74 -12.54 4.00
C VAL A 40 9.90 -13.09 4.83
N THR A 41 11.11 -12.63 4.61
CA THR A 41 12.29 -13.01 5.39
C THR A 41 12.85 -11.81 6.14
N VAL A 42 13.61 -12.08 7.20
CA VAL A 42 14.31 -11.05 7.99
C VAL A 42 15.78 -11.44 8.08
N VAL A 43 16.66 -10.55 7.64
CA VAL A 43 18.11 -10.77 7.63
C VAL A 43 18.84 -9.59 8.27
N ASN A 44 19.84 -9.87 9.08
CA ASN A 44 20.71 -8.84 9.63
C ASN A 44 22.16 -9.34 9.61
N GLU A 45 22.96 -8.69 8.76
CA GLU A 45 24.39 -8.95 8.57
C GLU A 45 25.25 -7.77 9.02
N GLN A 46 24.63 -6.68 9.51
CA GLN A 46 25.30 -5.42 9.84
C GLN A 46 25.61 -5.28 11.32
N ASP A 47 24.67 -5.65 12.19
CA ASP A 47 24.79 -5.46 13.62
C ASP A 47 24.03 -6.58 14.40
N SER A 48 23.91 -6.41 15.72
CA SER A 48 23.19 -7.36 16.58
C SER A 48 21.70 -7.02 16.78
N GLU A 49 21.18 -5.97 16.12
CA GLU A 49 19.80 -5.52 16.30
C GLU A 49 18.79 -6.55 15.81
N VAL A 50 17.60 -6.48 16.40
CA VAL A 50 16.46 -7.35 16.12
C VAL A 50 15.23 -6.49 15.84
N LEU A 51 14.17 -7.10 15.32
CA LEU A 51 12.89 -6.38 15.19
C LEU A 51 12.37 -6.03 16.60
N PRO A 52 11.71 -4.87 16.77
CA PRO A 52 11.16 -4.47 18.08
C PRO A 52 10.23 -5.54 18.67
N ASP A 53 10.43 -5.91 19.93
CA ASP A 53 9.69 -6.99 20.60
C ASP A 53 8.19 -6.70 20.76
N ASP A 54 7.79 -5.44 20.70
CA ASP A 54 6.41 -4.94 20.77
C ASP A 54 5.74 -4.84 19.39
N PHE A 55 6.51 -4.94 18.29
CA PHE A 55 5.97 -4.91 16.93
C PHE A 55 5.24 -6.22 16.59
N ARG A 56 4.15 -6.15 15.82
CA ARG A 56 3.35 -7.30 15.38
C ARG A 56 3.07 -7.27 13.87
N PHE A 57 3.32 -8.38 13.18
CA PHE A 57 2.90 -8.50 11.78
C PHE A 57 1.39 -8.78 11.67
N ILE A 58 0.71 -8.02 10.82
CA ILE A 58 -0.73 -8.17 10.53
C ILE A 58 -0.97 -8.43 9.05
N LYS A 59 -2.11 -9.07 8.73
CA LYS A 59 -2.51 -9.44 7.36
C LYS A 59 -3.40 -8.41 6.69
N ASN A 60 -4.21 -7.73 7.51
CA ASN A 60 -5.17 -6.73 7.12
C ASN A 60 -5.10 -5.57 8.12
N VAL A 61 -5.62 -4.42 7.72
CA VAL A 61 -5.78 -3.26 8.62
C VAL A 61 -6.65 -3.62 9.84
N VAL A 62 -6.38 -2.96 10.96
CA VAL A 62 -7.18 -3.08 12.19
C VAL A 62 -7.97 -1.80 12.37
N LEU A 63 -9.27 -1.87 12.59
CA LEU A 63 -10.08 -0.66 12.82
C LEU A 63 -10.00 -0.25 14.29
N GLY A 64 -9.50 0.95 14.53
CA GLY A 64 -9.42 1.54 15.86
C GLY A 64 -10.78 2.00 16.39
N VAL A 65 -10.80 2.40 17.66
CA VAL A 65 -12.01 2.87 18.32
C VAL A 65 -12.56 4.12 17.61
N GLY A 66 -13.85 4.09 17.29
CA GLY A 66 -14.53 5.19 16.60
C GLY A 66 -14.42 5.15 15.07
N VAL A 67 -13.66 4.20 14.51
CA VAL A 67 -13.61 3.94 13.06
C VAL A 67 -14.56 2.82 12.70
N ARG A 68 -15.35 3.00 11.63
CA ARG A 68 -16.31 2.01 11.15
C ARG A 68 -16.30 1.95 9.63
N GLN A 69 -16.50 0.74 9.10
CA GLN A 69 -16.86 0.55 7.69
C GLN A 69 -18.30 1.01 7.45
N ALA A 70 -18.66 1.16 6.18
CA ALA A 70 -20.05 1.26 5.78
C ALA A 70 -20.86 0.04 6.26
N GLU A 71 -22.14 0.25 6.50
CA GLU A 71 -23.03 -0.88 6.77
C GLU A 71 -23.25 -1.70 5.50
N ASP A 72 -23.49 -3.00 5.65
CA ASP A 72 -23.67 -3.92 4.52
C ASP A 72 -24.77 -3.50 3.54
N SER A 73 -25.76 -2.73 4.01
CA SER A 73 -26.85 -2.18 3.21
C SER A 73 -26.40 -1.13 2.17
N PHE A 74 -25.24 -0.49 2.39
CA PHE A 74 -24.65 0.48 1.47
C PHE A 74 -23.61 -0.16 0.53
N HIS A 75 -23.21 -1.40 0.78
CA HIS A 75 -22.23 -2.09 -0.05
C HIS A 75 -22.81 -2.36 -1.44
N SER A 76 -22.06 -1.98 -2.47
CA SER A 76 -22.47 -2.18 -3.87
C SER A 76 -21.31 -2.70 -4.71
N GLY A 77 -21.50 -3.88 -5.30
CA GLY A 77 -20.56 -4.47 -6.23
C GLY A 77 -21.11 -4.47 -7.66
N CYS A 78 -20.23 -4.75 -8.63
CA CYS A 78 -20.68 -4.86 -10.02
C CYS A 78 -21.47 -6.15 -10.27
N SER A 79 -22.35 -6.08 -11.26
CA SER A 79 -23.15 -7.20 -11.79
C SER A 79 -22.64 -7.68 -13.15
N CYS A 80 -21.35 -7.49 -13.44
CA CYS A 80 -20.76 -7.88 -14.71
C CYS A 80 -20.93 -9.38 -14.99
N ASP A 81 -21.27 -9.72 -16.24
CA ASP A 81 -21.54 -11.11 -16.66
C ASP A 81 -20.31 -12.02 -16.56
N ASN A 82 -19.12 -11.44 -16.72
CA ASN A 82 -17.84 -12.14 -16.59
C ASN A 82 -16.72 -11.18 -16.17
N ASP A 83 -15.60 -11.77 -15.73
CA ASP A 83 -14.44 -11.04 -15.21
C ASP A 83 -13.83 -10.04 -16.23
N ALA A 84 -13.92 -10.29 -17.54
CA ALA A 84 -13.35 -9.40 -18.55
C ALA A 84 -14.14 -8.09 -18.69
N GLU A 85 -15.45 -8.11 -18.40
CA GLU A 85 -16.30 -6.91 -18.45
C GLU A 85 -15.90 -5.87 -17.38
N CYS A 86 -15.25 -6.30 -16.29
CA CYS A 86 -14.78 -5.41 -15.24
C CYS A 86 -13.64 -4.46 -15.67
N GLN A 87 -13.15 -4.57 -16.92
CA GLN A 87 -12.12 -3.69 -17.48
C GLN A 87 -12.68 -2.40 -18.09
N PHE A 88 -13.99 -2.33 -18.36
CA PHE A 88 -14.61 -1.27 -19.15
C PHE A 88 -15.52 -0.37 -18.29
N MET A 89 -15.80 0.86 -18.75
CA MET A 89 -16.68 1.85 -18.08
C MET A 89 -18.08 1.34 -17.73
N GLY A 90 -18.56 0.24 -18.35
CA GLY A 90 -19.83 -0.39 -17.99
C GLY A 90 -19.82 -1.12 -16.64
N CYS A 91 -18.64 -1.33 -16.04
CA CYS A 91 -18.52 -1.91 -14.71
C CYS A 91 -18.85 -0.87 -13.63
N HIS A 92 -19.80 -1.19 -12.74
CA HIS A 92 -20.20 -0.32 -11.61
C HIS A 92 -19.03 0.15 -10.75
N CYS A 93 -18.02 -0.71 -10.55
CA CYS A 93 -16.83 -0.36 -9.77
C CYS A 93 -15.98 0.76 -10.38
N LEU A 94 -16.23 1.14 -11.64
CA LEU A 94 -15.51 2.19 -12.35
C LEU A 94 -16.39 3.43 -12.56
N ALA A 95 -17.57 3.51 -11.92
CA ALA A 95 -18.55 4.56 -12.14
C ALA A 95 -18.07 5.97 -11.73
N ASP A 96 -17.10 6.06 -10.83
CA ASP A 96 -16.52 7.32 -10.35
C ASP A 96 -15.28 7.77 -11.14
N LEU A 97 -14.97 7.11 -12.27
CA LEU A 97 -13.95 7.57 -13.21
C LEU A 97 -14.59 8.52 -14.23
N ASP A 98 -13.95 9.65 -14.51
CA ASP A 98 -14.44 10.57 -15.54
C ASP A 98 -14.12 10.03 -16.95
N GLU A 99 -14.91 10.41 -17.97
CA GLU A 99 -14.65 10.00 -19.36
C GLU A 99 -13.28 10.49 -19.86
N GLU A 100 -12.76 11.58 -19.32
CA GLU A 100 -11.40 12.08 -19.59
C GLU A 100 -10.31 11.22 -18.95
N ASP A 101 -10.61 10.57 -17.82
CA ASP A 101 -9.73 9.58 -17.18
C ASP A 101 -9.66 8.28 -18.00
N SER A 102 -10.61 8.06 -18.92
CA SER A 102 -10.61 6.92 -19.85
C SER A 102 -9.67 7.10 -21.08
N SER A 103 -8.86 8.16 -21.10
CA SER A 103 -8.11 8.60 -22.28
C SER A 103 -6.87 7.76 -22.66
N LYS A 104 -6.46 7.96 -23.92
CA LYS A 104 -5.53 7.19 -24.76
C LYS A 104 -4.10 7.15 -24.16
N ASP A 105 -3.64 6.00 -23.68
CA ASP A 105 -2.21 5.82 -23.40
C ASP A 105 -1.45 5.62 -24.73
N ASP A 106 -0.43 6.46 -24.98
CA ASP A 106 0.45 6.45 -26.18
C ASP A 106 1.38 5.23 -26.29
N ASP A 107 1.29 4.25 -25.38
CA ASP A 107 2.15 3.06 -25.33
C ASP A 107 1.47 1.79 -25.90
N ASP A 108 0.18 1.88 -26.27
CA ASP A 108 -0.58 0.78 -26.88
C ASP A 108 -0.39 0.76 -28.42
N THR A 109 0.86 0.82 -28.90
CA THR A 109 1.20 0.82 -30.34
C THR A 109 0.83 -0.48 -31.06
N PHE A 110 0.44 -1.51 -30.31
CA PHE A 110 -0.08 -2.78 -30.81
C PHE A 110 -1.51 -3.00 -30.31
N GLY A 111 -2.44 -2.31 -30.99
CA GLY A 111 -3.90 -2.44 -31.00
C GLY A 111 -4.56 -3.43 -30.04
N ASP A 112 -5.24 -2.90 -29.03
CA ASP A 112 -6.38 -3.56 -28.35
C ASP A 112 -7.67 -3.46 -29.23
N ALA A 113 -7.53 -3.56 -30.55
CA ALA A 113 -8.66 -3.78 -31.44
C ALA A 113 -8.96 -5.28 -31.43
N ILE A 114 -10.08 -5.66 -30.81
CA ILE A 114 -10.65 -6.99 -31.02
C ILE A 114 -11.10 -7.01 -32.48
N ASP A 115 -10.35 -7.70 -33.32
CA ASP A 115 -10.69 -7.86 -34.73
C ASP A 115 -11.88 -8.84 -34.82
N GLY A 116 -13.05 -8.32 -35.21
CA GLY A 116 -14.23 -9.15 -35.44
C GLY A 116 -15.56 -8.45 -35.19
N MET A 117 -16.19 -8.02 -36.29
CA MET A 117 -17.60 -7.63 -36.46
C MET A 117 -18.02 -6.24 -35.95
N ASP A 118 -17.92 -5.28 -36.89
CA ASP A 118 -18.92 -4.23 -37.19
C ASP A 118 -19.73 -3.64 -36.02
N VAL A 119 -19.12 -2.77 -35.19
CA VAL A 119 -19.82 -1.71 -34.44
C VAL A 119 -18.88 -0.51 -34.20
N ASP A 120 -19.41 0.67 -34.44
CA ASP A 120 -18.92 2.02 -34.09
C ASP A 120 -18.08 2.08 -32.79
N ARG A 121 -16.79 2.43 -32.91
CA ARG A 121 -15.76 2.63 -31.84
C ARG A 121 -15.48 1.44 -30.88
N PRO A 122 -14.21 0.97 -30.77
CA PRO A 122 -13.86 -0.08 -29.81
C PRO A 122 -14.12 0.36 -28.36
N ARG A 123 -14.77 -0.51 -27.56
CA ARG A 123 -15.00 -0.30 -26.13
C ARG A 123 -13.66 -0.06 -25.43
N ARG A 124 -13.50 1.10 -24.79
CA ARG A 124 -12.26 1.51 -24.14
C ARG A 124 -12.15 0.92 -22.74
N LYS A 125 -11.00 0.30 -22.46
CA LYS A 125 -10.64 -0.16 -21.11
C LYS A 125 -10.37 1.06 -20.23
N ALA A 126 -10.97 1.09 -19.05
CA ALA A 126 -10.91 2.24 -18.14
C ALA A 126 -10.16 1.94 -16.85
N TYR A 127 -10.22 0.69 -16.39
CA TYR A 127 -9.59 0.21 -15.15
C TYR A 127 -8.06 0.42 -15.11
N ALA A 128 -7.48 0.27 -13.93
CA ALA A 128 -6.13 0.74 -13.64
C ALA A 128 -5.00 -0.10 -14.26
N TYR A 129 -5.28 -1.30 -14.76
CA TYR A 129 -4.26 -2.30 -15.11
C TYR A 129 -4.18 -2.55 -16.62
N HIS A 130 -3.03 -3.05 -17.09
CA HIS A 130 -2.93 -3.62 -18.43
C HIS A 130 -3.59 -5.01 -18.47
N ALA A 131 -4.29 -5.31 -19.57
CA ALA A 131 -5.10 -6.53 -19.69
C ALA A 131 -4.30 -7.74 -20.17
N HIS A 132 -3.37 -7.53 -21.09
CA HIS A 132 -2.69 -8.61 -21.82
C HIS A 132 -1.20 -8.31 -22.02
N GLY A 133 -0.49 -9.28 -22.58
CA GLY A 133 0.92 -9.17 -22.93
C GLY A 133 1.86 -9.15 -21.73
N ALA A 134 3.10 -8.72 -21.96
CA ALA A 134 4.18 -8.75 -20.97
C ALA A 134 3.95 -7.84 -19.74
N LYS A 135 2.96 -6.94 -19.84
CA LYS A 135 2.56 -5.97 -18.80
C LYS A 135 1.24 -6.34 -18.12
N ALA A 136 0.60 -7.46 -18.45
CA ALA A 136 -0.68 -7.84 -17.85
C ALA A 136 -0.64 -7.79 -16.31
N GLY A 137 -1.63 -7.10 -15.71
CA GLY A 137 -1.72 -6.89 -14.26
C GLY A 137 -0.84 -5.77 -13.70
N LEU A 138 0.02 -5.14 -14.51
CA LEU A 138 0.76 -3.94 -14.12
C LEU A 138 -0.13 -2.70 -14.24
N LEU A 139 0.10 -1.74 -13.33
CA LEU A 139 -0.54 -0.43 -13.31
C LEU A 139 -0.19 0.35 -14.59
N ARG A 140 -1.21 0.91 -15.25
CA ARG A 140 -1.05 1.69 -16.50
C ARG A 140 -0.23 2.96 -16.29
N SER A 141 0.49 3.37 -17.34
CA SER A 141 1.39 4.52 -17.32
C SER A 141 0.73 5.83 -16.89
N LYS A 142 -0.53 6.08 -17.28
CA LYS A 142 -1.28 7.27 -16.83
C LYS A 142 -1.34 7.42 -15.31
N PHE A 143 -1.32 6.33 -14.55
CA PHE A 143 -1.36 6.40 -13.09
C PHE A 143 -0.03 6.83 -12.49
N HIS A 144 1.11 6.44 -13.07
CA HIS A 144 2.44 6.55 -12.43
C HIS A 144 2.76 7.99 -11.97
N ASN A 145 2.36 8.99 -12.75
CA ASN A 145 2.57 10.40 -12.45
C ASN A 145 1.29 11.14 -12.03
N SER A 146 0.15 10.48 -11.98
CA SER A 146 -1.12 11.08 -11.54
C SER A 146 -1.34 10.88 -10.03
N LYS A 147 -2.33 11.58 -9.46
CA LYS A 147 -2.85 11.27 -8.12
C LYS A 147 -4.19 10.52 -8.20
N MET A 148 -4.55 9.92 -9.33
CA MET A 148 -5.84 9.24 -9.49
C MET A 148 -5.95 8.03 -8.54
N PRO A 149 -7.12 7.82 -7.91
CA PRO A 149 -7.35 6.62 -7.14
C PRO A 149 -7.53 5.40 -8.05
N ILE A 150 -7.28 4.21 -7.50
CA ILE A 150 -7.51 2.93 -8.16
C ILE A 150 -8.83 2.37 -7.65
N TYR A 151 -9.84 2.25 -8.51
CA TYR A 151 -11.08 1.56 -8.16
C TYR A 151 -11.02 0.09 -8.60
N GLU A 152 -11.12 -0.81 -7.63
CA GLU A 152 -11.12 -2.26 -7.85
C GLU A 152 -12.49 -2.88 -7.57
N CYS A 153 -12.71 -4.06 -8.15
CA CYS A 153 -13.75 -4.94 -7.67
C CYS A 153 -13.43 -5.44 -6.25
N HIS A 154 -14.47 -5.94 -5.58
CA HIS A 154 -14.42 -6.35 -4.18
C HIS A 154 -15.45 -7.44 -3.86
N GLN A 155 -15.52 -7.88 -2.61
CA GLN A 155 -16.32 -9.04 -2.18
C GLN A 155 -17.81 -9.01 -2.59
N SER A 156 -18.43 -7.84 -2.77
CA SER A 156 -19.85 -7.74 -3.15
C SER A 156 -20.07 -7.80 -4.66
N CYS A 157 -19.01 -7.90 -5.47
CA CYS A 157 -19.09 -7.99 -6.93
C CYS A 157 -19.38 -9.42 -7.40
N ALA A 158 -20.09 -9.57 -8.52
CA ALA A 158 -20.40 -10.86 -9.14
C ALA A 158 -19.16 -11.55 -9.77
N CYS A 159 -18.10 -10.79 -10.06
CA CYS A 159 -16.87 -11.30 -10.66
C CYS A 159 -16.03 -12.13 -9.67
N SER A 160 -15.23 -13.04 -10.19
CA SER A 160 -14.41 -13.96 -9.39
C SER A 160 -13.18 -13.29 -8.79
N ILE A 161 -12.46 -14.00 -7.90
CA ILE A 161 -11.16 -13.54 -7.36
C ILE A 161 -10.08 -13.36 -8.46
N ASN A 162 -10.26 -14.00 -9.62
CA ASN A 162 -9.38 -13.87 -10.77
C ASN A 162 -9.72 -12.65 -11.64
N CYS A 163 -10.72 -11.85 -11.25
CA CYS A 163 -11.07 -10.62 -11.95
C CYS A 163 -9.83 -9.75 -12.18
N PRO A 164 -9.58 -9.27 -13.41
CA PRO A 164 -8.40 -8.46 -13.73
C PRO A 164 -8.37 -7.14 -12.92
N ASN A 165 -9.50 -6.70 -12.36
CA ASN A 165 -9.63 -5.52 -11.51
C ASN A 165 -9.63 -5.84 -9.99
N ARG A 166 -8.86 -6.84 -9.56
CA ARG A 166 -8.69 -7.25 -8.14
C ARG A 166 -7.21 -7.50 -7.77
N VAL A 167 -6.28 -6.73 -8.35
CA VAL A 167 -4.83 -6.88 -8.16
C VAL A 167 -4.41 -6.63 -6.72
N VAL A 168 -4.86 -5.53 -6.11
CA VAL A 168 -4.52 -5.17 -4.73
C VAL A 168 -5.24 -6.09 -3.74
N GLU A 169 -6.53 -6.41 -4.00
CA GLU A 169 -7.31 -7.33 -3.17
C GLU A 169 -6.67 -8.71 -3.02
N ARG A 170 -6.05 -9.24 -4.10
CA ARG A 170 -5.33 -10.53 -4.07
C ARG A 170 -4.07 -10.52 -3.19
N GLY A 171 -3.61 -9.36 -2.76
CA GLY A 171 -2.45 -9.20 -1.91
C GLY A 171 -1.11 -9.42 -2.62
N ARG A 172 -0.04 -9.38 -1.84
CA ARG A 172 1.34 -9.44 -2.33
C ARG A 172 1.62 -10.69 -3.16
N THR A 173 2.19 -10.47 -4.35
CA THR A 173 2.56 -11.53 -5.32
C THR A 173 4.06 -11.73 -5.49
N ILE A 174 4.89 -11.05 -4.67
CA ILE A 174 6.35 -11.12 -4.70
C ILE A 174 6.92 -11.45 -3.31
N PRO A 175 7.99 -12.25 -3.18
CA PRO A 175 8.70 -12.40 -1.91
C PRO A 175 9.34 -11.06 -1.49
N LEU A 176 9.45 -10.83 -0.18
CA LEU A 176 10.12 -9.65 0.38
C LEU A 176 11.14 -10.06 1.43
N GLU A 177 12.20 -9.27 1.56
CA GLU A 177 13.23 -9.44 2.58
C GLU A 177 13.40 -8.13 3.35
N ILE A 178 13.09 -8.17 4.64
CA ILE A 178 13.43 -7.11 5.58
C ILE A 178 14.90 -7.28 5.94
N PHE A 179 15.71 -6.26 5.67
CA PHE A 179 17.15 -6.32 5.89
C PHE A 179 17.65 -5.14 6.71
N ARG A 180 18.76 -5.31 7.42
CA ARG A 180 19.43 -4.22 8.11
C ARG A 180 20.28 -3.43 7.11
N THR A 181 19.97 -2.14 6.95
CA THR A 181 20.77 -1.18 6.17
C THR A 181 21.99 -0.73 6.97
N GLU A 182 22.94 -0.06 6.31
CA GLU A 182 24.15 0.46 6.95
C GLU A 182 23.88 1.68 7.84
N ASP A 183 22.90 2.52 7.49
CA ASP A 183 22.75 3.88 8.03
C ASP A 183 21.31 4.31 8.39
N ARG A 184 20.29 3.59 7.93
CA ARG A 184 18.86 3.96 8.05
C ARG A 184 18.04 2.99 8.89
N GLY A 185 18.70 2.03 9.54
CA GLY A 185 18.04 0.99 10.31
C GLY A 185 17.53 -0.15 9.45
N TRP A 186 16.28 -0.57 9.64
CA TRP A 186 15.68 -1.63 8.83
C TRP A 186 15.21 -1.07 7.47
N GLY A 187 15.36 -1.88 6.42
CA GLY A 187 14.92 -1.61 5.05
C GLY A 187 14.19 -2.82 4.48
N VAL A 188 13.62 -2.68 3.29
CA VAL A 188 13.00 -3.80 2.55
C VAL A 188 13.62 -3.89 1.17
N ARG A 189 13.86 -5.10 0.70
CA ARG A 189 14.25 -5.41 -0.69
C ARG A 189 13.49 -6.63 -1.20
N SER A 190 13.53 -6.85 -2.50
CA SER A 190 12.96 -8.06 -3.11
C SER A 190 14.06 -8.99 -3.64
N PRO A 191 14.01 -10.31 -3.39
CA PRO A 191 14.94 -11.27 -3.96
C PRO A 191 14.62 -11.60 -5.44
N VAL A 192 13.57 -11.00 -6.00
CA VAL A 192 13.21 -11.09 -7.43
C VAL A 192 13.07 -9.68 -8.03
N PRO A 193 13.31 -9.49 -9.34
CA PRO A 193 13.08 -8.19 -9.97
C PRO A 193 11.60 -7.81 -9.93
N ILE A 194 11.31 -6.51 -9.82
CA ILE A 194 9.96 -5.93 -9.83
C ILE A 194 9.85 -5.03 -11.05
N LYS A 195 8.81 -5.20 -11.86
CA LYS A 195 8.58 -4.37 -13.04
C LYS A 195 7.93 -3.04 -12.66
N LYS A 196 8.19 -1.99 -13.43
CA LYS A 196 7.44 -0.72 -13.35
C LYS A 196 5.93 -0.98 -13.48
N GLY A 197 5.16 -0.42 -12.56
CA GLY A 197 3.71 -0.63 -12.43
C GLY A 197 3.32 -1.89 -11.66
N GLN A 198 4.26 -2.69 -11.15
CA GLN A 198 3.91 -3.89 -10.39
C GLN A 198 3.49 -3.53 -8.96
N PHE A 199 2.39 -4.14 -8.51
CA PHE A 199 1.96 -4.08 -7.12
C PHE A 199 2.94 -4.81 -6.20
N VAL A 200 3.37 -4.16 -5.12
CA VAL A 200 4.33 -4.71 -4.15
C VAL A 200 3.57 -5.29 -2.95
N ASP A 201 2.95 -4.43 -2.15
CA ASP A 201 2.11 -4.78 -1.00
C ASP A 201 1.32 -3.53 -0.55
N ARG A 202 0.44 -3.67 0.44
CA ARG A 202 -0.23 -2.53 1.09
C ARG A 202 0.57 -2.01 2.28
N TYR A 203 0.44 -0.72 2.60
CA TYR A 203 0.78 -0.21 3.91
C TYR A 203 -0.36 -0.53 4.87
N LEU A 204 -0.07 -1.26 5.94
CA LEU A 204 -1.06 -1.71 6.92
C LEU A 204 -0.80 -1.06 8.28
N GLY A 205 -1.83 -1.04 9.12
CA GLY A 205 -1.73 -0.54 10.47
C GLY A 205 -3.08 -0.56 11.16
N GLU A 206 -3.14 0.12 12.30
CA GLU A 206 -4.40 0.48 12.92
C GLU A 206 -4.95 1.75 12.27
N ILE A 207 -6.17 1.71 11.72
CA ILE A 207 -6.86 2.90 11.24
C ILE A 207 -7.46 3.63 12.43
N ILE A 208 -7.02 4.86 12.67
CA ILE A 208 -7.39 5.69 13.80
C ILE A 208 -8.00 7.01 13.34
N THR A 209 -8.76 7.65 14.24
CA THR A 209 -9.28 9.00 13.99
C THR A 209 -8.17 10.03 14.09
N SER A 210 -8.32 11.17 13.40
CA SER A 210 -7.38 12.30 13.52
C SER A 210 -7.18 12.74 14.99
N THR A 211 -8.23 12.74 15.81
CA THR A 211 -8.12 13.05 17.25
C THR A 211 -7.22 12.04 18.00
N GLU A 212 -7.32 10.75 17.68
CA GLU A 212 -6.46 9.72 18.25
C GLU A 212 -5.02 9.84 17.74
N ALA A 213 -4.82 10.17 16.45
CA ALA A 213 -3.51 10.45 15.88
C ALA A 213 -2.82 11.61 16.60
N ASP A 214 -3.52 12.73 16.82
CA ASP A 214 -3.00 13.89 17.55
C ASP A 214 -2.67 13.57 19.02
N ARG A 215 -3.51 12.74 19.66
CA ARG A 215 -3.24 12.23 21.01
C ARG A 215 -1.96 11.38 21.02
N ARG A 216 -1.72 10.53 20.02
CA ARG A 216 -0.49 9.72 19.93
C ARG A 216 0.74 10.58 19.60
N ARG A 217 0.61 11.56 18.71
CA ARG A 217 1.68 12.54 18.41
C ARG A 217 2.12 13.29 19.65
N SER A 218 1.17 13.77 20.47
CA SER A 218 1.46 14.53 21.69
C SER A 218 2.05 13.69 22.83
N GLN A 219 1.81 12.37 22.85
CA GLN A 219 2.38 11.46 23.83
C GLN A 219 3.74 10.90 23.44
N SER A 220 4.08 10.89 22.15
CA SER A 220 5.39 10.46 21.70
C SER A 220 6.46 11.39 22.26
N ALA A 221 7.55 10.80 22.79
CA ALA A 221 8.70 11.57 23.27
C ALA A 221 9.30 12.48 22.17
N ILE A 222 9.10 12.11 20.91
CA ILE A 222 9.43 12.90 19.72
C ILE A 222 8.27 12.71 18.73
N SER A 223 7.36 13.68 18.65
CA SER A 223 6.19 13.64 17.74
C SER A 223 6.59 13.27 16.30
N GLN A 224 7.71 13.81 15.83
CA GLN A 224 8.21 13.54 14.48
C GLN A 224 8.61 12.08 14.23
N ARG A 225 9.00 11.31 15.27
CA ARG A 225 9.21 9.86 15.12
C ARG A 225 7.90 9.11 14.94
N LYS A 226 6.80 9.65 15.45
CA LYS A 226 5.47 9.09 15.27
C LYS A 226 4.96 9.35 13.86
N ASP A 227 5.22 10.54 13.31
CA ASP A 227 4.80 10.93 11.96
C ASP A 227 5.40 10.02 10.87
N VAL A 228 6.54 9.36 11.12
CA VAL A 228 7.11 8.33 10.23
C VAL A 228 6.15 7.17 9.96
N TYR A 229 5.28 6.83 10.90
CA TYR A 229 4.43 5.65 10.83
C TYR A 229 2.95 5.96 10.58
N LEU A 230 2.60 7.25 10.54
CA LEU A 230 1.24 7.74 10.33
C LEU A 230 1.05 8.16 8.87
N PHE A 231 0.06 7.56 8.21
CA PHE A 231 -0.32 7.92 6.84
C PHE A 231 -1.79 8.32 6.78
N ALA A 232 -2.05 9.54 6.33
CA ALA A 232 -3.41 10.04 6.17
C ALA A 232 -4.15 9.33 5.03
N LEU A 233 -5.44 9.07 5.27
CA LEU A 233 -6.40 8.55 4.28
C LEU A 233 -7.20 9.71 3.69
N ASP A 234 -6.50 10.68 3.11
CA ASP A 234 -7.03 11.99 2.71
C ASP A 234 -7.43 12.08 1.23
N LYS A 235 -7.27 10.98 0.48
CA LYS A 235 -7.47 10.98 -0.97
C LYS A 235 -8.84 11.51 -1.40
N PHE A 236 -9.85 11.25 -0.58
CA PHE A 236 -11.25 11.59 -0.82
C PHE A 236 -11.78 12.61 0.18
N THR A 237 -10.91 13.23 1.00
CA THR A 237 -11.32 14.30 1.90
C THR A 237 -11.78 15.49 1.07
N ASP A 238 -13.03 15.87 1.25
CA ASP A 238 -13.69 16.94 0.53
C ASP A 238 -14.71 17.60 1.46
N PRO A 239 -14.48 18.87 1.89
CA PRO A 239 -15.40 19.62 2.74
C PRO A 239 -16.83 19.72 2.18
N ASP A 240 -16.98 19.65 0.86
CA ASP A 240 -18.26 19.77 0.15
C ASP A 240 -18.92 18.41 -0.15
N SER A 241 -18.25 17.29 0.19
CA SER A 241 -18.77 15.94 -0.03
C SER A 241 -20.12 15.71 0.65
N LEU A 242 -21.05 15.01 0.00
CA LEU A 242 -22.31 14.64 0.66
C LEU A 242 -22.11 13.59 1.77
N ASP A 243 -21.04 12.82 1.71
CA ASP A 243 -20.66 11.85 2.74
C ASP A 243 -19.97 12.57 3.90
N THR A 244 -20.60 12.58 5.07
CA THR A 244 -20.08 13.25 6.27
C THR A 244 -18.76 12.67 6.75
N ARG A 245 -18.43 11.42 6.39
CA ARG A 245 -17.15 10.77 6.70
C ARG A 245 -15.99 11.34 5.90
N LEU A 246 -16.27 12.04 4.79
CA LEU A 246 -15.29 12.67 3.91
C LEU A 246 -15.14 14.18 4.13
N LYS A 247 -16.05 14.82 4.88
CA LYS A 247 -16.02 16.27 5.14
C LYS A 247 -14.97 16.71 6.16
N GLY A 248 -14.71 15.85 7.14
CA GLY A 248 -13.89 16.16 8.29
C GLY A 248 -12.40 15.88 8.07
N PRO A 249 -11.59 16.00 9.14
CA PRO A 249 -10.23 15.47 9.14
C PRO A 249 -10.23 14.00 8.72
N SER A 250 -9.32 13.64 7.84
CA SER A 250 -9.15 12.24 7.40
C SER A 250 -8.79 11.34 8.56
N LEU A 251 -9.09 10.05 8.39
CA LEU A 251 -8.53 8.99 9.22
C LEU A 251 -7.06 8.80 8.88
N GLU A 252 -6.32 8.13 9.75
CA GLU A 252 -4.90 7.84 9.54
C GLU A 252 -4.60 6.36 9.81
N VAL A 253 -3.65 5.79 9.06
CA VAL A 253 -3.12 4.45 9.31
C VAL A 253 -1.86 4.56 10.17
N ASP A 254 -1.89 3.96 11.35
CA ASP A 254 -0.77 3.89 12.28
C ASP A 254 -0.09 2.52 12.24
N GLY A 255 1.11 2.49 11.66
CA GLY A 255 1.92 1.29 11.51
C GLY A 255 2.95 1.05 12.61
N GLU A 256 3.01 1.88 13.67
CA GLU A 256 4.14 1.87 14.61
C GLU A 256 4.35 0.51 15.29
N PHE A 257 3.29 -0.06 15.87
CA PHE A 257 3.35 -1.32 16.63
C PHE A 257 2.73 -2.51 15.90
N MET A 258 1.99 -2.29 14.81
CA MET A 258 1.44 -3.37 14.01
C MET A 258 1.36 -2.99 12.54
N SER A 259 1.91 -3.81 11.64
CA SER A 259 1.88 -3.53 10.19
C SER A 259 2.28 -4.75 9.36
N GLY A 260 2.32 -4.59 8.03
CA GLY A 260 2.98 -5.51 7.10
C GLY A 260 4.49 -5.22 6.97
N PRO A 261 5.17 -5.88 6.03
CA PRO A 261 6.59 -5.65 5.75
C PRO A 261 6.89 -4.21 5.30
N THR A 262 5.90 -3.56 4.68
CA THR A 262 5.99 -2.21 4.10
C THR A 262 6.25 -1.10 5.10
N ARG A 263 5.99 -1.31 6.40
CA ARG A 263 6.42 -0.41 7.48
C ARG A 263 7.93 -0.13 7.48
N PHE A 264 8.73 -1.12 7.06
CA PHE A 264 10.19 -1.03 7.09
C PHE A 264 10.77 -0.45 5.79
N VAL A 265 9.93 0.00 4.84
CA VAL A 265 10.39 0.61 3.60
C VAL A 265 10.86 2.02 3.90
N ASN A 266 12.11 2.34 3.55
CA ASN A 266 12.70 3.63 3.86
C ASN A 266 12.24 4.74 2.91
N HIS A 267 12.40 5.98 3.38
CA HIS A 267 12.23 7.18 2.58
C HIS A 267 13.31 7.31 1.49
N SER A 268 12.91 7.80 0.31
CA SER A 268 13.82 8.38 -0.67
C SER A 268 13.21 9.60 -1.36
N CYS A 269 14.02 10.64 -1.60
CA CYS A 269 13.61 11.79 -2.41
C CYS A 269 13.59 11.46 -3.92
N GLU A 270 14.19 10.35 -4.34
CA GLU A 270 14.11 9.80 -5.71
C GLU A 270 13.66 8.33 -5.64
N PRO A 271 12.42 8.08 -5.20
CA PRO A 271 11.98 6.72 -4.87
C PRO A 271 11.84 5.82 -6.09
N ASN A 272 11.71 4.53 -5.84
CA ASN A 272 11.37 3.51 -6.83
C ASN A 272 9.94 2.95 -6.66
N MET A 273 9.24 3.31 -5.59
CA MET A 273 7.83 3.03 -5.36
C MET A 273 7.03 4.28 -5.01
N ARG A 274 5.70 4.17 -5.12
CA ARG A 274 4.75 5.20 -4.71
C ARG A 274 3.47 4.57 -4.14
N ILE A 275 2.82 5.27 -3.22
CA ILE A 275 1.52 4.88 -2.67
C ILE A 275 0.40 5.35 -3.59
N PHE A 276 -0.58 4.48 -3.81
CA PHE A 276 -1.83 4.77 -4.50
C PHE A 276 -2.99 4.41 -3.59
N ALA A 277 -3.98 5.30 -3.52
CA ALA A 277 -5.24 5.00 -2.84
C ALA A 277 -6.02 3.97 -3.67
N ARG A 278 -6.32 2.82 -3.09
CA ARG A 278 -7.18 1.81 -3.71
C ARG A 278 -8.52 1.71 -2.98
N VAL A 279 -9.60 1.81 -3.74
CA VAL A 279 -10.97 1.68 -3.25
C VAL A 279 -11.53 0.35 -3.74
N GLY A 280 -12.03 -0.46 -2.81
CA GLY A 280 -12.87 -1.60 -3.13
C GLY A 280 -14.32 -1.13 -3.24
N ASP A 281 -15.03 -1.14 -2.11
CA ASP A 281 -16.39 -0.60 -2.07
C ASP A 281 -16.38 0.94 -2.05
N HIS A 282 -17.18 1.57 -2.90
CA HIS A 282 -17.32 3.03 -2.96
C HIS A 282 -17.86 3.62 -1.65
N ALA A 283 -18.58 2.84 -0.85
CA ALA A 283 -19.06 3.26 0.46
C ALA A 283 -17.93 3.36 1.50
N ASP A 284 -16.73 2.81 1.22
CA ASP A 284 -15.58 2.75 2.13
C ASP A 284 -14.39 3.61 1.65
N LYS A 285 -14.66 4.64 0.82
CA LYS A 285 -13.63 5.60 0.38
C LYS A 285 -12.85 6.26 1.52
N HIS A 286 -13.49 6.50 2.66
CA HIS A 286 -12.87 7.11 3.85
C HIS A 286 -11.83 6.20 4.54
N ILE A 287 -11.81 4.91 4.21
CA ILE A 287 -10.86 3.90 4.71
C ILE A 287 -10.15 3.18 3.56
N HIS A 288 -9.91 3.88 2.45
CA HIS A 288 -9.24 3.31 1.28
C HIS A 288 -7.90 2.65 1.63
N ASP A 289 -7.52 1.61 0.87
CA ASP A 289 -6.21 0.97 1.02
C ASP A 289 -5.09 1.93 0.59
N LEU A 290 -3.91 1.80 1.21
CA LEU A 290 -2.66 2.42 0.77
C LEU A 290 -1.81 1.38 0.03
N ALA A 291 -1.91 1.31 -1.29
CA ALA A 291 -1.26 0.29 -2.11
C ALA A 291 0.08 0.79 -2.68
N LEU A 292 1.18 0.10 -2.41
CA LEU A 292 2.49 0.45 -2.97
C LEU A 292 2.68 -0.21 -4.33
N PHE A 293 2.97 0.61 -5.33
CA PHE A 293 3.33 0.19 -6.68
C PHE A 293 4.74 0.66 -7.03
N ALA A 294 5.47 -0.15 -7.79
CA ALA A 294 6.75 0.26 -8.37
C ALA A 294 6.51 1.32 -9.46
N ILE A 295 7.25 2.42 -9.41
CA ILE A 295 7.22 3.49 -10.44
C ILE A 295 8.45 3.45 -11.36
N LYS A 296 9.34 2.48 -11.16
CA LYS A 296 10.50 2.16 -11.99
C LYS A 296 10.67 0.63 -12.01
N ASP A 297 11.44 0.11 -12.97
CA ASP A 297 11.91 -1.27 -12.85
C ASP A 297 12.92 -1.34 -11.69
N ILE A 298 12.75 -2.31 -10.79
CA ILE A 298 13.56 -2.49 -9.59
C ILE A 298 14.32 -3.82 -9.73
N PRO A 299 15.65 -3.79 -9.90
CA PRO A 299 16.49 -4.97 -9.88
C PRO A 299 16.36 -5.78 -8.58
N ARG A 300 16.64 -7.08 -8.68
CA ARG A 300 16.76 -7.94 -7.50
C ARG A 300 17.77 -7.34 -6.51
N GLY A 301 17.38 -7.30 -5.24
CA GLY A 301 18.23 -6.87 -4.13
C GLY A 301 18.35 -5.36 -3.98
N GLU A 302 17.79 -4.56 -4.88
CA GLU A 302 17.67 -3.12 -4.69
C GLU A 302 16.70 -2.81 -3.54
N GLU A 303 17.07 -1.82 -2.72
CA GLU A 303 16.23 -1.35 -1.62
C GLU A 303 14.96 -0.70 -2.17
N LEU A 304 13.82 -1.13 -1.64
CA LEU A 304 12.52 -0.53 -1.90
C LEU A 304 12.42 0.77 -1.10
N THR A 305 12.01 1.86 -1.76
CA THR A 305 11.84 3.17 -1.14
C THR A 305 10.65 3.92 -1.73
N PHE A 306 10.01 4.75 -0.92
CA PHE A 306 8.97 5.69 -1.37
C PHE A 306 9.17 7.07 -0.74
N ASP A 307 8.53 8.08 -1.30
CA ASP A 307 8.54 9.42 -0.72
C ASP A 307 7.45 9.54 0.35
N TYR A 308 7.85 9.71 1.61
CA TYR A 308 6.93 9.81 2.75
C TYR A 308 5.95 10.98 2.67
N VAL A 309 6.29 12.04 1.93
CA VAL A 309 5.45 13.24 1.76
C VAL A 309 4.97 13.44 0.33
N ASP A 310 5.23 12.48 -0.58
CA ASP A 310 4.87 12.54 -2.01
C ASP A 310 5.22 13.90 -2.68
N GLY A 311 6.38 14.46 -2.34
CA GLY A 311 6.86 15.75 -2.86
C GLY A 311 6.11 16.99 -2.35
N VAL A 312 5.24 16.87 -1.35
CA VAL A 312 4.65 18.03 -0.67
C VAL A 312 5.76 18.69 0.16
N SER A 313 6.36 19.76 -0.37
CA SER A 313 7.07 20.71 0.46
C SER A 313 6.03 21.51 1.23
N HIS A 314 6.09 21.50 2.57
CA HIS A 314 5.38 22.49 3.38
C HIS A 314 5.97 23.88 3.08
N GLU A 315 5.55 24.50 1.97
CA GLU A 315 5.73 25.92 1.71
C GLU A 315 4.82 26.69 2.68
N GLY A 316 5.22 26.79 3.95
CA GLY A 316 4.40 27.45 4.96
C GLY A 316 4.92 27.46 6.39
N GLU A 317 5.87 26.59 6.76
CA GLU A 317 6.45 26.56 8.11
C GLU A 317 7.93 26.97 8.09
N GLU A 318 8.23 28.17 7.60
CA GLU A 318 9.56 28.79 7.76
C GLU A 318 9.84 29.27 9.21
N SER A 319 8.97 28.97 10.16
CA SER A 319 9.05 29.44 11.56
C SER A 319 9.22 28.33 12.61
N GLY A 320 9.46 27.08 12.21
CA GLY A 320 9.85 25.99 13.12
C GLY A 320 11.36 25.89 13.30
N GLU A 321 11.85 25.68 14.53
CA GLU A 321 13.28 25.45 14.77
C GLU A 321 13.78 24.21 14.02
N LYS A 322 14.69 24.41 13.05
CA LYS A 322 15.37 23.33 12.28
C LYS A 322 16.14 22.32 13.14
N SER A 323 16.26 22.54 14.46
CA SER A 323 16.99 21.68 15.40
C SER A 323 16.32 20.30 15.62
N HIS A 324 15.04 20.15 15.27
CA HIS A 324 14.28 18.93 15.58
C HIS A 324 14.03 18.00 14.39
N MET A 325 14.28 18.42 13.14
CA MET A 325 13.98 17.63 11.93
C MET A 325 14.91 16.41 11.78
N THR A 326 14.35 15.27 11.34
CA THR A 326 15.16 14.06 11.10
C THR A 326 15.91 14.17 9.75
N PRO A 327 17.25 14.06 9.75
CA PRO A 327 18.04 14.11 8.52
C PRO A 327 17.69 12.99 7.55
N CYS A 328 17.59 13.32 6.27
CA CYS A 328 17.40 12.35 5.20
C CYS A 328 18.74 11.80 4.73
N LEU A 329 18.87 10.47 4.78
CA LEU A 329 20.07 9.72 4.38
C LEU A 329 19.85 8.92 3.09
N CYS A 330 18.93 9.33 2.22
CA CYS A 330 18.57 8.54 1.02
C CYS A 330 19.67 8.46 -0.07
N GLY A 331 20.77 9.22 0.06
CA GLY A 331 21.88 9.21 -0.89
C GLY A 331 21.58 9.85 -2.26
N SER A 332 20.35 10.30 -2.53
CA SER A 332 19.98 10.96 -3.78
C SER A 332 20.70 12.29 -3.97
N LYS A 333 21.08 12.59 -5.22
CA LYS A 333 21.65 13.89 -5.62
C LYS A 333 20.68 15.05 -5.38
N ASN A 334 19.38 14.79 -5.53
CA ASN A 334 18.30 15.77 -5.37
C ASN A 334 17.63 15.67 -3.98
N CYS A 335 18.37 15.19 -2.97
CA CYS A 335 17.86 15.02 -1.60
C CYS A 335 17.43 16.36 -0.96
N ARG A 336 16.21 16.37 -0.40
CA ARG A 336 15.59 17.48 0.34
C ARG A 336 16.16 17.70 1.75
N LYS A 337 17.18 16.93 2.14
CA LYS A 337 17.93 17.00 3.41
C LYS A 337 17.21 16.53 4.66
N PHE A 338 15.88 16.60 4.71
CA PHE A 338 15.06 16.12 5.80
C PHE A 338 13.93 15.23 5.28
N LEU A 339 13.38 14.39 6.16
CA LEU A 339 12.37 13.39 5.79
C LEU A 339 10.97 13.97 5.53
N TRP A 340 10.63 15.09 6.19
CA TRP A 340 9.37 15.85 6.09
C TRP A 340 9.68 17.35 6.02
#